data_AF-A0A553ZSB3-F1
#
_entry.id   AF-A0A553ZSB3-F1
#
_cell.length_a   1.000
_cell.length_b   1.000
_cell.length_c   1.000
_cell.angle_alpha   90.00
_cell.angle_beta   90.00
_cell.angle_gamma   90.00
#
_symmetry.space_group_name_H-M   'P 1'
#
loop_
_entity.id
_entity.type
_entity.pdbx_description
1 polymer ?
#
loop_
_entity_poly.entity_id
_entity_poly.type
_entity_poly.pdbx_seq_one_letter_code
_entity_poly.pdbx_strand_id
1 'polypeptide(L)'
;MEESAALAAGLTPLARIKSYASGGVPPALMGMGPVPATQKALQLAGLQLADIDLIEANEAFAAQFLAVGKNLGFDSEKVNVNGG
;
A
#
# COMPACT_ATOMS: atom_id res chain seq x y z
N MET A 1 -2.59 -3.67 18.40
CA MET A 1 -2.57 -3.21 19.81
C MET A 1 -3.13 -1.81 19.81
N GLU A 2 -4.06 -1.50 20.71
CA GLU A 2 -4.54 -0.12 20.89
C GLU A 2 -3.43 0.77 21.43
N GLU A 3 -3.41 2.05 21.04
CA GLU A 3 -2.37 3.00 21.47
C GLU A 3 -2.27 3.10 23.01
N SER A 4 -3.41 3.11 23.70
CA SER A 4 -3.47 3.13 25.17
C SER A 4 -2.80 1.92 25.81
N ALA A 5 -2.93 0.74 25.20
CA ALA A 5 -2.28 -0.47 25.68
C ALA A 5 -0.76 -0.43 25.46
N ALA A 6 -0.30 0.16 24.35
CA ALA A 6 1.13 0.36 24.09
C ALA A 6 1.76 1.31 25.13
N LEU A 7 1.08 2.42 25.42
CA LEU A 7 1.53 3.39 26.42
C LEU A 7 1.53 2.80 27.84
N ALA A 8 0.50 2.03 28.20
CA ALA A 8 0.44 1.35 29.50
C ALA A 8 1.55 0.30 29.67
N ALA A 9 2.03 -0.29 28.58
CA ALA A 9 3.16 -1.22 28.56
C ALA A 9 4.54 -0.53 28.47
N GLY A 10 4.59 0.82 28.47
CA GLY A 10 5.85 1.58 28.35
C GLY A 10 6.47 1.52 26.95
N LEU A 11 5.70 1.17 25.93
CA LEU A 11 6.15 1.11 24.53
C LEU A 11 5.96 2.46 23.84
N THR A 12 6.82 2.76 22.88
CA THR A 12 6.70 3.94 22.01
C THR A 12 6.01 3.56 20.70
N PRO A 13 4.78 4.04 20.41
CA PRO A 13 4.11 3.79 19.13
C PRO A 13 4.88 4.43 17.98
N LEU A 14 5.16 3.66 16.91
CA LEU A 14 5.91 4.14 15.75
C LEU A 14 5.00 4.52 14.57
N ALA A 15 3.85 3.86 14.45
CA ALA A 15 2.90 4.06 13.35
C ALA A 15 1.49 3.60 13.76
N ARG A 16 0.50 3.96 12.95
CA ARG A 16 -0.88 3.50 13.05
C ARG A 16 -1.38 2.97 11.70
N ILE A 17 -2.24 1.96 11.73
CA ILE A 17 -2.90 1.46 10.51
C ILE A 17 -4.13 2.33 10.24
N LYS A 18 -4.09 3.14 9.19
CA LYS A 18 -5.20 4.04 8.83
C LYS A 18 -6.33 3.31 8.09
N SER A 19 -5.99 2.33 7.26
CA SER A 19 -6.95 1.53 6.48
C SER A 19 -6.33 0.23 6.03
N TYR A 20 -7.17 -0.76 5.71
CA TYR A 20 -6.79 -1.98 5.04
C TYR A 20 -7.89 -2.40 4.06
N ALA A 21 -7.51 -2.97 2.91
CA ALA A 21 -8.46 -3.44 1.92
C ALA A 21 -7.91 -4.64 1.14
N SER A 22 -8.84 -5.45 0.63
CA SER A 22 -8.59 -6.48 -0.36
C SER A 22 -9.31 -6.15 -1.67
N GLY A 23 -8.71 -6.55 -2.79
CA GLY A 23 -9.25 -6.38 -4.14
C GLY A 23 -9.12 -7.69 -4.92
N GLY A 24 -10.21 -8.11 -5.56
CA GLY A 24 -10.25 -9.32 -6.38
C GLY A 24 -10.07 -8.99 -7.87
N VAL A 25 -9.37 -9.87 -8.58
CA VAL A 25 -9.19 -9.81 -10.04
C VAL A 25 -9.37 -11.22 -10.63
N PRO A 26 -9.65 -11.35 -11.93
CA PRO A 26 -9.63 -12.65 -12.59
C PRO A 26 -8.28 -13.36 -12.38
N PRO A 27 -8.23 -14.70 -12.20
CA PRO A 27 -6.98 -15.42 -11.96
C PRO A 27 -5.92 -15.21 -13.05
N ALA A 28 -6.34 -15.08 -14.31
CA ALA A 28 -5.46 -14.78 -15.44
C ALA A 28 -4.75 -13.42 -15.32
N LEU A 29 -5.24 -12.53 -14.46
CA LEU A 29 -4.70 -11.19 -14.18
C LEU A 29 -4.27 -11.04 -12.72
N MET A 30 -3.96 -12.14 -12.02
CA MET A 30 -3.71 -12.12 -10.56
C MET A 30 -2.73 -11.03 -10.11
N GLY A 31 -1.72 -10.72 -10.93
CA GLY A 31 -0.73 -9.67 -10.64
C GLY A 31 -1.31 -8.26 -10.54
N MET A 32 -2.51 -8.01 -11.06
CA MET A 32 -3.21 -6.72 -10.99
C MET A 32 -4.01 -6.53 -9.70
N GLY A 33 -4.06 -7.52 -8.81
CA GLY A 33 -4.73 -7.43 -7.51
C GLY A 33 -4.41 -6.17 -6.69
N PRO A 34 -3.16 -5.65 -6.69
CA PRO A 34 -2.84 -4.41 -5.99
C PRO A 34 -3.64 -3.18 -6.46
N VAL A 35 -4.08 -3.11 -7.71
CA VAL A 35 -4.79 -1.92 -8.23
C VAL A 35 -6.11 -1.68 -7.49
N PRO A 36 -7.09 -2.60 -7.51
CA PRO A 36 -8.35 -2.41 -6.77
C PRO A 36 -8.14 -2.40 -5.24
N ALA A 37 -7.14 -3.12 -4.73
CA ALA A 37 -6.85 -3.13 -3.29
C ALA A 37 -6.36 -1.75 -2.80
N THR A 38 -5.40 -1.14 -3.51
CA THR A 38 -4.84 0.17 -3.17
C THR A 38 -5.89 1.28 -3.32
N GLN A 39 -6.66 1.29 -4.41
CA GLN A 39 -7.72 2.27 -4.61
C GLN A 39 -8.76 2.23 -3.47
N LYS A 40 -9.17 1.02 -3.05
CA LYS A 40 -10.11 0.84 -1.94
C LYS A 40 -9.50 1.25 -0.59
N ALA A 41 -8.24 0.92 -0.32
CA ALA A 41 -7.56 1.33 0.90
C ALA A 41 -7.47 2.86 1.01
N LEU A 42 -7.03 3.53 -0.07
CA LEU A 42 -6.96 4.99 -0.15
C LEU A 42 -8.33 5.64 0.07
N GLN A 43 -9.38 5.10 -0.57
CA GLN A 43 -10.75 5.57 -0.37
C GLN A 43 -11.21 5.45 1.09
N LEU A 44 -10.97 4.30 1.73
CA LEU A 44 -11.31 4.09 3.15
C LEU A 44 -10.53 5.02 4.08
N ALA A 45 -9.29 5.36 3.73
CA ALA A 45 -8.46 6.32 4.47
C ALA A 45 -8.80 7.79 4.19
N GLY A 46 -9.65 8.08 3.19
CA GLY A 46 -9.89 9.43 2.70
C GLY A 46 -8.62 10.10 2.16
N LEU A 47 -7.78 9.34 1.47
CA LEU A 47 -6.51 9.78 0.88
C LEU A 47 -6.51 9.59 -0.62
N GLN A 48 -5.62 10.31 -1.29
CA GLN A 48 -5.22 10.11 -2.67
C GLN A 48 -3.79 9.54 -2.73
N LEU A 49 -3.40 8.96 -3.86
CA LEU A 49 -2.03 8.45 -4.00
C LEU A 49 -0.98 9.56 -3.86
N ALA A 50 -1.31 10.80 -4.25
CA ALA A 50 -0.44 11.95 -4.10
C ALA A 50 -0.14 12.31 -2.63
N ASP A 51 -1.00 11.92 -1.69
CA ASP A 51 -0.81 12.13 -0.25
C ASP A 51 0.14 11.09 0.36
N ILE A 52 0.60 10.11 -0.43
CA ILE A 52 1.52 9.06 0.03
C ILE A 52 2.95 9.49 -0.24
N ASP A 53 3.76 9.49 0.81
CA ASP A 53 5.17 9.86 0.72
C ASP A 53 6.05 8.70 0.24
N LEU A 54 5.77 7.49 0.72
CA LEU A 54 6.50 6.27 0.37
C LEU A 54 5.53 5.14 0.02
N ILE A 55 5.81 4.46 -1.08
CA ILE A 55 5.01 3.34 -1.58
C ILE A 55 5.89 2.09 -1.53
N GLU A 56 5.53 1.16 -0.66
CA GLU A 56 6.10 -0.19 -0.66
C GLU A 56 5.17 -1.12 -1.44
N ALA A 57 5.62 -1.54 -2.63
CA ALA A 57 4.87 -2.38 -3.54
C ALA A 57 5.73 -3.58 -3.94
N ASN A 58 5.40 -4.76 -3.41
CA ASN A 58 6.12 -6.01 -3.64
C ASN A 58 6.35 -6.29 -5.14
N GLU A 59 7.60 -6.56 -5.52
CA GLU A 59 8.04 -6.78 -6.90
C GLU A 59 8.02 -8.26 -7.30
N ALA A 60 6.86 -8.91 -7.22
CA ALA A 60 6.77 -10.35 -7.52
C ALA A 60 7.29 -10.70 -8.92
N PHE A 61 6.99 -9.84 -9.91
CA PHE A 61 7.55 -9.88 -11.25
C PHE A 61 7.62 -8.46 -11.82
N ALA A 62 8.71 -8.11 -12.52
CA ALA A 62 8.90 -6.77 -13.09
C ALA A 62 7.73 -6.31 -13.98
N ALA A 63 7.22 -7.21 -14.84
CA ALA A 63 6.08 -6.89 -15.71
C ALA A 63 4.81 -6.54 -14.92
N GLN A 64 4.56 -7.26 -13.82
CA GLN A 64 3.43 -6.98 -12.93
C GLN A 64 3.60 -5.65 -12.20
N PHE A 65 4.78 -5.41 -11.64
CA PHE A 65 5.09 -4.18 -10.91
C PHE A 65 4.89 -2.94 -11.80
N LEU A 66 5.46 -2.98 -13.01
CA LEU A 66 5.32 -1.90 -13.99
C LEU A 66 3.85 -1.71 -14.40
N ALA A 67 3.08 -2.78 -14.60
CA ALA A 67 1.67 -2.69 -14.95
C ALA A 67 0.82 -2.07 -13.82
N VAL A 68 1.06 -2.47 -12.57
CA VAL A 68 0.41 -1.90 -11.38
C VAL A 68 0.78 -0.42 -11.23
N GLY A 69 2.07 -0.10 -11.28
CA GLY A 69 2.57 1.26 -11.12
C GLY A 69 2.02 2.20 -12.19
N LYS A 70 1.92 1.75 -13.44
CA LYS A 70 1.28 2.54 -14.52
C LYS A 70 -0.21 2.79 -14.27
N ASN A 71 -0.94 1.81 -13.71
CA ASN A 71 -2.37 1.96 -13.46
C ASN A 71 -2.68 2.84 -12.24
N LEU A 72 -1.85 2.76 -11.20
CA LEU A 72 -2.01 3.56 -9.99
C LEU A 72 -1.39 4.96 -10.14
N GLY A 73 -0.39 5.12 -11.01
CA GLY A 73 0.35 6.37 -11.17
C GLY A 73 1.46 6.51 -10.14
N PHE A 74 2.27 5.47 -9.96
CA PHE A 74 3.42 5.53 -9.05
C PHE A 74 4.41 6.62 -9.48
N ASP A 75 4.91 7.34 -8.49
CA ASP A 75 6.08 8.19 -8.61
C ASP A 75 7.33 7.34 -8.38
N SER A 76 8.25 7.32 -9.34
CA SER A 76 9.48 6.51 -9.27
C SER A 76 10.38 6.90 -8.11
N GLU A 77 10.29 8.15 -7.63
CA GLU A 77 11.09 8.63 -6.50
C GLU A 77 10.49 8.23 -5.14
N LYS A 78 9.25 7.73 -5.13
CA LYS A 78 8.51 7.37 -3.90
C LYS A 78 8.30 5.87 -3.73
N VAL A 79 8.40 5.10 -4.82
CA VAL A 79 8.16 3.66 -4.79
C VAL A 79 9.45 2.88 -4.54
N ASN A 80 9.42 1.94 -3.59
CA ASN A 80 10.50 1.00 -3.28
C ASN A 80 11.89 1.66 -3.19
N VAL A 81 11.99 2.79 -2.50
CA VAL A 81 13.22 3.61 -2.44
C VAL A 81 14.42 2.89 -1.82
N ASN A 82 14.17 1.76 -1.13
CA ASN A 82 15.20 0.91 -0.52
C ASN A 82 15.36 -0.45 -1.25
N GLY A 83 14.79 -0.61 -2.44
CA GLY A 83 14.67 -1.88 -3.15
C GLY A 83 13.38 -2.65 -2.79
N GLY A 84 12.98 -3.57 -3.69
CA GLY A 84 11.75 -4.37 -3.58
C GLY A 84 11.95 -5.85 -3.83
#